data_AF-A0A8J6TSU1-F1
#
_entry.id   AF-A0A8J6TSU1-F1
#
_cell.length_a   1.000
_cell.length_b   1.000
_cell.length_c   1.000
_cell.angle_alpha   90.00
_cell.angle_beta   90.00
_cell.angle_gamma   90.00
#
_symmetry.space_group_name_H-M   'P 1'
#
loop_
_entity.id
_entity.type
_entity.pdbx_description
1 polymer ?
#
loop_
_entity_poly.entity_id
_entity_poly.type
_entity_poly.pdbx_seq_one_letter_code
_entity_poly.pdbx_strand_id
1 'polypeptide(L)'
;MKKNTFLPFIIVFVAGCSGEPTTPIAEKTVNDQFAEQLPDSTNVIPYSVHTDIAAVKKITPSHLSIGQLKKRLKPGTQVFTWSAETDTLITCKKGTVVYLPKGCLQLNGNLSSVQIEVQEYYSFSDFLSEELSTISGNRLLETGGMVYVSVQQDGQSVGLKKGGQYALYFPKKAENVSDSMQTFYGSRNEAGIVTWRLKTKAWGAKEPGIAVQGTYTQQKGATVNFNQNKLEEMRIAFNEKAMDQIEEAELNYYVLNVSSFGWVNCDRFWNVKEQLIDYVVSVDGTSDMNINIIFKDIRSILPAVKQNGKYVFKNVPVNSRVKLVGISYDGKQPALSVAHTTITQQGYQLDGFRSFTLQELKKALNSL
;
A
#
# COMPACT_ATOMS: atom_id res chain seq x y z
N MET A 1 43.16 39.94 -22.01
CA MET A 1 44.29 39.43 -21.19
C MET A 1 44.20 40.02 -19.78
N LYS A 2 43.66 39.26 -18.81
CA LYS A 2 43.96 39.41 -17.38
C LYS A 2 43.92 37.99 -16.80
N LYS A 3 45.07 37.55 -16.29
CA LYS A 3 45.33 36.22 -15.74
C LYS A 3 44.75 36.17 -14.31
N ASN A 4 43.90 35.18 -14.02
CA ASN A 4 43.56 34.83 -12.65
C ASN A 4 44.50 33.72 -12.18
N THR A 5 45.30 34.06 -11.18
CA THR A 5 46.28 33.20 -10.53
C THR A 5 45.59 32.35 -9.47
N PHE A 6 45.70 31.02 -9.61
CA PHE A 6 45.32 30.04 -8.59
C PHE A 6 46.39 30.01 -7.48
N LEU A 7 45.96 30.03 -6.22
CA LEU A 7 46.81 29.78 -5.04
C LEU A 7 46.33 28.47 -4.37
N PRO A 8 47.19 27.48 -4.10
CA PRO A 8 46.79 26.25 -3.43
C PRO A 8 46.94 26.40 -1.90
N PHE A 9 45.88 26.06 -1.16
CA PHE A 9 45.97 25.87 0.29
C PHE A 9 46.44 24.43 0.58
N ILE A 10 47.60 24.32 1.23
CA ILE A 10 48.16 23.09 1.80
C ILE A 10 47.67 23.02 3.25
N ILE A 11 46.94 21.95 3.62
CA ILE A 11 46.64 21.61 5.02
C ILE A 11 47.59 20.49 5.44
N VAL A 12 48.42 20.80 6.43
CA VAL A 12 49.40 19.90 7.05
C VAL A 12 48.70 19.07 8.13
N PHE A 13 48.79 17.74 8.04
CA PHE A 13 48.47 16.82 9.13
C PHE A 13 49.64 16.79 10.12
N VAL A 14 49.36 17.00 11.41
CA VAL A 14 50.30 16.68 12.49
C VAL A 14 49.65 15.63 13.38
N ALA A 15 50.26 14.44 13.37
CA ALA A 15 49.98 13.37 14.31
C ALA A 15 50.67 13.66 15.65
N GLY A 16 49.95 13.46 16.75
CA GLY A 16 50.48 13.51 18.11
C GLY A 16 49.83 12.45 18.97
N CYS A 17 50.54 11.35 19.18
CA CYS A 17 50.22 10.31 20.16
C CYS A 17 50.75 10.70 21.54
N SER A 18 49.96 10.48 22.60
CA SER A 18 50.45 10.15 23.95
C SER A 18 49.32 9.56 24.81
N GLY A 19 49.50 8.30 25.29
CA GLY A 19 48.78 7.71 26.42
C GLY A 19 49.20 8.39 27.74
N GLU A 20 48.58 8.22 28.91
CA GLU A 20 47.85 7.16 29.65
C GLU A 20 47.08 7.87 30.82
N PRO A 21 46.57 7.22 31.90
CA PRO A 21 45.87 5.95 32.10
C PRO A 21 44.45 6.13 32.72
N THR A 22 43.73 5.01 32.82
CA THR A 22 42.37 4.85 33.36
C THR A 22 42.26 4.87 34.90
N THR A 23 41.19 5.46 35.42
CA THR A 23 40.51 4.99 36.65
C THR A 23 38.98 5.26 36.58
N PRO A 24 38.13 4.41 37.20
CA PRO A 24 36.69 4.42 36.99
C PRO A 24 35.98 5.35 37.99
N ILE A 25 35.07 6.19 37.49
CA ILE A 25 34.23 7.06 38.32
C ILE A 25 32.88 6.36 38.57
N ALA A 26 32.55 6.27 39.85
CA ALA A 26 31.37 5.63 40.42
C ALA A 26 30.04 6.26 39.95
N GLU A 27 29.04 5.40 39.78
CA GLU A 27 27.62 5.77 39.65
C GLU A 27 27.19 6.63 40.83
N LYS A 28 26.73 7.85 40.54
CA LYS A 28 25.96 8.66 41.47
C LYS A 28 24.52 8.69 41.01
N THR A 29 23.67 8.07 41.82
CA THR A 29 22.21 8.19 41.83
C THR A 29 21.83 9.66 41.87
N VAL A 30 21.17 10.16 40.83
CA VAL A 30 20.50 11.47 40.86
C VAL A 30 19.02 11.21 41.04
N ASN A 31 18.50 11.80 42.10
CA ASN A 31 17.14 11.71 42.58
C ASN A 31 16.32 12.75 41.79
N ASP A 32 15.49 12.30 40.84
CA ASP A 32 14.56 13.14 40.10
C ASP A 32 13.36 13.51 40.98
N GLN A 33 13.28 14.78 41.38
CA GLN A 33 12.04 15.40 41.82
C GLN A 33 11.89 16.75 41.14
N PHE A 34 11.27 16.76 39.95
CA PHE A 34 10.42 17.85 39.48
C PHE A 34 9.46 17.27 38.44
N ALA A 35 8.31 16.77 38.91
CA ALA A 35 7.16 16.46 38.08
C ALA A 35 6.24 17.69 38.06
N GLU A 36 6.21 18.40 36.94
CA GLU A 36 5.14 19.33 36.62
C GLU A 36 4.27 18.67 35.54
N GLN A 37 3.01 18.44 35.90
CA GLN A 37 2.06 17.60 35.17
C GLN A 37 1.59 18.27 33.87
N LEU A 38 1.83 17.60 32.74
CA LEU A 38 1.01 17.71 31.53
C LEU A 38 0.14 16.45 31.43
N PRO A 39 -1.13 16.54 31.01
CA PRO A 39 -2.02 15.38 30.94
C PRO A 39 -1.59 14.41 29.84
N ASP A 40 -1.03 13.29 30.26
CA ASP A 40 -0.75 12.10 29.46
C ASP A 40 -2.08 11.47 29.01
N SER A 41 -2.43 11.62 27.73
CA SER A 41 -3.64 11.00 27.15
C SER A 41 -3.35 10.24 25.85
N THR A 42 -2.13 9.72 25.68
CA THR A 42 -1.80 8.86 24.54
C THR A 42 -1.79 7.40 24.96
N ASN A 43 -2.94 6.72 24.79
CA ASN A 43 -2.99 5.26 24.86
C ASN A 43 -2.33 4.68 23.61
N VAL A 44 -1.01 4.45 23.68
CA VAL A 44 -0.29 3.63 22.71
C VAL A 44 -0.49 2.17 23.12
N ILE A 45 -1.11 1.35 22.26
CA ILE A 45 -1.33 -0.07 22.55
C ILE A 45 -0.17 -0.87 21.93
N PRO A 46 0.81 -1.35 22.73
CA PRO A 46 1.84 -2.26 22.23
C PRO A 46 1.27 -3.65 21.96
N TYR A 47 1.84 -4.33 20.97
CA TYR A 47 1.47 -5.69 20.56
C TYR A 47 1.76 -6.73 21.66
N SER A 48 0.77 -7.57 21.99
CA SER A 48 0.94 -8.78 22.81
C SER A 48 0.94 -10.04 21.96
N VAL A 49 1.90 -10.93 22.22
CA VAL A 49 2.18 -12.15 21.45
C VAL A 49 1.30 -13.30 21.94
N HIS A 50 0.40 -13.81 21.11
CA HIS A 50 -0.07 -15.19 21.21
C HIS A 50 0.46 -15.98 20.01
N THR A 51 1.46 -16.83 20.25
CA THR A 51 1.98 -17.78 19.26
C THR A 51 1.32 -19.13 19.47
N ASP A 52 0.32 -19.46 18.66
CA ASP A 52 -0.06 -20.85 18.43
C ASP A 52 0.88 -21.43 17.36
N ILE A 53 1.93 -22.12 17.83
CA ILE A 53 2.83 -22.88 16.95
C ILE A 53 2.12 -24.19 16.59
N ALA A 54 1.26 -24.15 15.58
CA ALA A 54 0.77 -25.36 14.94
C ALA A 54 1.87 -25.94 14.04
N ALA A 55 2.26 -27.19 14.30
CA ALA A 55 3.25 -27.92 13.52
C ALA A 55 2.88 -27.97 12.03
N VAL A 56 3.68 -27.31 11.19
CA VAL A 56 3.52 -27.34 9.73
C VAL A 56 3.96 -28.70 9.21
N LYS A 57 3.00 -29.59 8.93
CA LYS A 57 3.24 -30.81 8.15
C LYS A 57 3.84 -30.39 6.79
N LYS A 58 5.05 -30.87 6.47
CA LYS A 58 5.67 -30.74 5.14
C LYS A 58 4.76 -31.46 4.12
N ILE A 59 3.91 -30.71 3.43
CA ILE A 59 3.15 -31.22 2.29
C ILE A 59 4.04 -31.11 1.06
N THR A 60 4.34 -32.25 0.43
CA THR A 60 5.04 -32.36 -0.85
C THR A 60 4.29 -31.55 -1.93
N PRO A 61 4.96 -30.83 -2.87
CA PRO A 61 4.34 -29.83 -3.76
C PRO A 61 3.28 -30.32 -4.77
N SER A 62 2.82 -31.57 -4.73
CA SER A 62 2.14 -32.21 -5.86
C SER A 62 0.63 -31.93 -6.02
N HIS A 63 0.02 -31.02 -5.23
CA HIS A 63 -1.42 -30.69 -5.34
C HIS A 63 -1.79 -29.25 -4.93
N LEU A 64 -0.92 -28.25 -5.17
CA LEU A 64 -1.19 -26.88 -4.72
C LEU A 64 -2.24 -26.18 -5.60
N SER A 65 -3.49 -26.05 -5.16
CA SER A 65 -4.51 -25.29 -5.89
C SER A 65 -4.23 -23.77 -5.85
N ILE A 66 -4.85 -23.00 -6.76
CA ILE A 66 -4.74 -21.54 -6.75
C ILE A 66 -5.24 -20.92 -5.43
N GLY A 67 -6.34 -21.44 -4.87
CA GLY A 67 -6.83 -20.99 -3.57
C GLY A 67 -5.81 -21.20 -2.46
N GLN A 68 -5.11 -22.34 -2.46
CA GLN A 68 -4.05 -22.61 -1.50
C GLN A 68 -2.82 -21.72 -1.73
N LEU A 69 -2.47 -21.45 -2.99
CA LEU A 69 -1.39 -20.52 -3.32
C LEU A 69 -1.69 -19.10 -2.81
N LYS A 70 -2.88 -18.57 -3.10
CA LYS A 70 -3.34 -17.26 -2.59
C LYS A 70 -3.31 -17.21 -1.07
N LYS A 71 -3.82 -18.25 -0.40
CA LYS A 71 -3.78 -18.35 1.07
C LYS A 71 -2.35 -18.30 1.64
N ARG A 72 -1.37 -18.90 0.95
CA ARG A 72 0.05 -18.86 1.36
C ARG A 72 0.75 -17.53 1.07
N LEU A 73 0.21 -16.73 0.15
CA LEU A 73 0.68 -15.39 -0.17
C LEU A 73 0.04 -14.32 0.71
N LYS A 74 -1.17 -14.58 1.21
CA LYS A 74 -1.96 -13.61 1.97
C LYS A 74 -1.20 -13.12 3.20
N PRO A 75 -1.05 -11.79 3.39
CA PRO A 75 -0.47 -11.25 4.61
C PRO A 75 -1.35 -11.57 5.82
N GLY A 76 -0.74 -11.64 7.01
CA GLY A 76 -1.48 -11.89 8.24
C GLY A 76 -2.44 -10.74 8.58
N THR A 77 -3.60 -11.07 9.14
CA THR A 77 -4.50 -10.11 9.78
C THR A 77 -3.96 -9.73 11.15
N GLN A 78 -3.94 -8.43 11.45
CA GLN A 78 -3.63 -7.91 12.77
C GLN A 78 -4.92 -7.43 13.41
N VAL A 79 -5.16 -7.83 14.66
CA VAL A 79 -6.36 -7.48 15.41
C VAL A 79 -5.95 -6.70 16.65
N PHE A 80 -6.57 -5.54 16.87
CA PHE A 80 -6.34 -4.71 18.03
C PHE A 80 -7.68 -4.39 18.69
N THR A 81 -7.71 -4.40 20.02
CA THR A 81 -8.89 -4.08 20.80
C THR A 81 -8.65 -2.78 21.55
N TRP A 82 -9.56 -1.83 21.47
CA TRP A 82 -9.42 -0.55 22.17
C TRP A 82 -10.78 0.07 22.55
N SER A 83 -10.73 1.11 23.39
CA SER A 83 -11.90 1.92 23.74
C SER A 83 -12.08 3.08 22.76
N ALA A 84 -13.26 3.17 22.12
CA ALA A 84 -13.58 4.25 21.20
C ALA A 84 -13.73 5.65 21.87
N GLU A 85 -13.59 5.71 23.19
CA GLU A 85 -13.69 6.92 24.02
C GLU A 85 -12.39 7.72 24.15
N THR A 86 -11.30 7.24 23.54
CA THR A 86 -10.00 7.93 23.48
C THR A 86 -9.48 7.99 22.06
N ASP A 87 -8.76 9.06 21.74
CA ASP A 87 -7.95 9.10 20.53
C ASP A 87 -6.93 7.97 20.59
N THR A 88 -6.78 7.24 19.48
CA THR A 88 -5.99 6.01 19.47
C THR A 88 -5.08 5.97 18.26
N LEU A 89 -3.82 5.60 18.47
CA LEU A 89 -2.82 5.36 17.43
C LEU A 89 -2.40 3.89 17.47
N ILE A 90 -2.41 3.24 16.32
CA ILE A 90 -2.12 1.81 16.16
C ILE A 90 -1.02 1.63 15.12
N THR A 91 0.14 1.11 15.54
CA THR A 91 1.26 0.80 14.66
C THR A 91 1.23 -0.68 14.25
N CYS A 92 1.16 -0.93 12.95
CA CYS A 92 1.08 -2.26 12.36
C CYS A 92 2.47 -2.81 11.99
N LYS A 93 2.58 -4.13 11.87
CA LYS A 93 3.84 -4.88 11.64
C LYS A 93 4.63 -4.46 10.42
N LYS A 94 4.00 -4.05 9.32
CA LYS A 94 4.71 -3.57 8.11
C LYS A 94 4.92 -2.06 8.10
N GLY A 95 4.53 -1.35 9.16
CA GLY A 95 4.77 0.09 9.35
C GLY A 95 3.57 0.99 9.07
N THR A 96 2.40 0.44 8.72
CA THR A 96 1.17 1.24 8.63
C THR A 96 0.80 1.77 10.02
N VAL A 97 0.48 3.05 10.14
CA VAL A 97 -0.05 3.61 11.39
C VAL A 97 -1.47 4.08 11.18
N VAL A 98 -2.39 3.65 12.04
CA VAL A 98 -3.81 4.02 12.02
C VAL A 98 -4.08 4.98 13.17
N TYR A 99 -4.59 6.16 12.87
CA TYR A 99 -5.06 7.11 13.88
C TYR A 99 -6.58 7.21 13.84
N LEU A 100 -7.21 6.91 14.97
CA LEU A 100 -8.64 6.90 15.19
C LEU A 100 -8.99 7.98 16.21
N PRO A 101 -9.56 9.13 15.77
CA PRO A 101 -10.03 10.15 16.70
C PRO A 101 -11.16 9.62 17.59
N LYS A 102 -11.20 10.07 18.84
CA LYS A 102 -12.29 9.86 19.78
C LYS A 102 -13.61 10.19 19.11
N GLY A 103 -14.59 9.31 19.28
CA GLY A 103 -15.94 9.55 18.80
C GLY A 103 -16.08 9.57 17.27
N CYS A 104 -15.09 9.12 16.49
CA CYS A 104 -15.21 8.99 15.03
C CYS A 104 -16.11 7.82 14.61
N LEU A 105 -16.38 6.86 15.51
CA LEU A 105 -17.13 5.63 15.25
C LEU A 105 -18.61 5.73 15.60
N GLN A 106 -19.44 4.94 14.92
CA GLN A 106 -20.85 4.73 15.22
C GLN A 106 -21.22 3.26 15.13
N LEU A 107 -22.10 2.83 16.03
CA LEU A 107 -22.74 1.51 16.02
C LEU A 107 -24.24 1.71 16.28
N ASN A 108 -25.08 0.82 15.74
CA ASN A 108 -26.50 0.79 16.09
C ASN A 108 -26.66 0.17 17.49
N GLY A 109 -26.40 0.97 18.52
CA GLY A 109 -26.29 0.53 19.91
C GLY A 109 -25.18 1.30 20.63
N ASN A 110 -24.83 0.84 21.84
CA ASN A 110 -23.75 1.46 22.61
C ASN A 110 -22.39 0.95 22.13
N LEU A 111 -21.50 1.89 21.83
CA LEU A 111 -20.08 1.57 21.66
C LEU A 111 -19.47 1.22 23.02
N SER A 112 -18.58 0.23 23.00
CA SER A 112 -17.79 -0.19 24.14
C SER A 112 -16.36 -0.49 23.67
N SER A 113 -15.84 -1.68 23.99
CA SER A 113 -14.59 -2.17 23.45
C SER A 113 -14.78 -2.59 22.00
N VAL A 114 -14.02 -1.98 21.08
CA VAL A 114 -14.09 -2.25 19.64
C VAL A 114 -12.83 -2.96 19.18
N GLN A 115 -12.97 -3.80 18.16
CA GLN A 115 -11.87 -4.51 17.51
C GLN A 115 -11.65 -3.95 16.10
N ILE A 116 -10.40 -3.65 15.76
CA ILE A 116 -9.98 -3.25 14.42
C ILE A 116 -9.10 -4.35 13.85
N GLU A 117 -9.40 -4.73 12.61
CA GLU A 117 -8.60 -5.63 11.81
C GLU A 117 -7.89 -4.86 10.72
N VAL A 118 -6.57 -5.06 10.61
CA VAL A 118 -5.73 -4.43 9.58
C VAL A 118 -4.93 -5.50 8.83
N GLN A 119 -4.98 -5.44 7.49
CA GLN A 119 -4.15 -6.26 6.59
C GLN A 119 -3.33 -5.34 5.69
N GLU A 120 -2.03 -5.60 5.61
CA GLU A 120 -1.05 -4.73 4.94
C GLU A 120 -0.50 -5.38 3.66
N TYR A 121 -0.73 -4.74 2.51
CA TYR A 121 -0.34 -5.21 1.18
C TYR A 121 0.68 -4.23 0.57
N TYR A 122 1.97 -4.59 0.62
CA TYR A 122 3.08 -3.73 0.17
C TYR A 122 4.00 -4.38 -0.86
N SER A 123 3.77 -5.65 -1.18
CA SER A 123 4.50 -6.40 -2.20
C SER A 123 3.54 -6.90 -3.29
N PHE A 124 4.01 -7.07 -4.52
CA PHE A 124 3.19 -7.64 -5.59
C PHE A 124 2.76 -9.08 -5.30
N SER A 125 3.52 -9.81 -4.48
CA SER A 125 3.05 -11.09 -3.92
C SER A 125 1.87 -10.95 -2.98
N ASP A 126 1.80 -9.88 -2.16
CA ASP A 126 0.61 -9.60 -1.35
C ASP A 126 -0.57 -9.30 -2.30
N PHE A 127 -0.36 -8.53 -3.37
CA PHE A 127 -1.42 -8.08 -4.28
C PHE A 127 -2.10 -9.28 -4.97
N LEU A 128 -1.29 -10.24 -5.44
CA LEU A 128 -1.78 -11.46 -6.05
C LEU A 128 -2.67 -12.29 -5.10
N SER A 129 -2.44 -12.23 -3.79
CA SER A 129 -3.23 -13.00 -2.82
C SER A 129 -4.71 -12.59 -2.77
N GLU A 130 -5.00 -11.35 -3.13
CA GLU A 130 -6.35 -10.75 -3.06
C GLU A 130 -6.81 -10.16 -4.40
N GLU A 131 -6.13 -10.47 -5.50
CA GLU A 131 -6.40 -9.92 -6.84
C GLU A 131 -6.44 -8.38 -6.84
N LEU A 132 -5.45 -7.76 -6.19
CA LEU A 132 -5.29 -6.32 -6.17
C LEU A 132 -4.62 -5.84 -7.45
N SER A 133 -5.15 -4.77 -8.03
CA SER A 133 -4.62 -4.11 -9.24
C SER A 133 -4.02 -2.75 -8.91
N THR A 134 -3.43 -2.06 -9.87
CA THR A 134 -3.03 -0.65 -9.75
C THR A 134 -3.65 0.17 -10.88
N ILE A 135 -4.96 0.06 -10.99
CA ILE A 135 -5.76 0.79 -11.98
C ILE A 135 -6.99 1.44 -11.34
N SER A 136 -7.27 2.67 -11.75
CA SER A 136 -8.52 3.37 -11.45
C SER A 136 -9.17 3.76 -12.76
N GLY A 137 -10.34 3.18 -13.06
CA GLY A 137 -10.96 3.26 -14.37
C GLY A 137 -10.03 2.68 -15.45
N ASN A 138 -9.56 3.54 -16.36
CA ASN A 138 -8.59 3.19 -17.41
C ASN A 138 -7.19 3.81 -17.17
N ARG A 139 -6.91 4.32 -15.97
CA ARG A 139 -5.68 5.04 -15.66
C ARG A 139 -4.79 4.23 -14.73
N LEU A 140 -3.53 4.10 -15.12
CA LEU A 140 -2.49 3.48 -14.32
C LEU A 140 -2.24 4.26 -13.03
N LEU A 141 -1.99 3.51 -11.97
CA LEU A 141 -1.58 4.01 -10.68
C LEU A 141 -0.16 3.57 -10.37
N GLU A 142 0.61 4.48 -9.79
CA GLU A 142 1.85 4.14 -9.10
C GLU A 142 1.57 3.99 -7.61
N THR A 143 1.96 2.84 -7.04
CA THR A 143 1.48 2.45 -5.71
C THR A 143 2.45 2.70 -4.55
N GLY A 144 1.96 3.39 -3.53
CA GLY A 144 2.56 3.46 -2.19
C GLY A 144 2.22 2.24 -1.34
N GLY A 145 1.06 1.63 -1.58
CA GLY A 145 0.62 0.40 -0.92
C GLY A 145 -0.87 0.41 -0.61
N MET A 146 -1.38 -0.77 -0.26
CA MET A 146 -2.80 -1.01 -0.03
C MET A 146 -3.01 -1.60 1.35
N VAL A 147 -4.12 -1.26 1.99
CA VAL A 147 -4.55 -1.89 3.23
C VAL A 147 -6.02 -2.25 3.17
N TYR A 148 -6.41 -3.26 3.95
CA TYR A 148 -7.80 -3.48 4.31
C TYR A 148 -7.97 -3.17 5.79
N VAL A 149 -8.96 -2.35 6.11
CA VAL A 149 -9.29 -1.96 7.49
C VAL A 149 -10.76 -2.26 7.75
N SER A 150 -11.06 -2.97 8.83
CA SER A 150 -12.44 -3.16 9.29
C SER A 150 -12.53 -3.00 10.80
N VAL A 151 -13.67 -2.50 11.30
CA VAL A 151 -13.93 -2.37 12.73
C VAL A 151 -15.21 -3.12 13.07
N GLN A 152 -15.19 -3.83 14.20
CA GLN A 152 -16.31 -4.60 14.71
C GLN A 152 -16.41 -4.53 16.24
N GLN A 153 -17.60 -4.78 16.76
CA GLN A 153 -17.87 -5.00 18.17
C GLN A 153 -18.82 -6.20 18.27
N ASP A 154 -18.45 -7.22 19.04
CA ASP A 154 -19.29 -8.42 19.25
C ASP A 154 -19.81 -9.06 17.95
N GLY A 155 -18.97 -9.08 16.91
CA GLY A 155 -19.31 -9.59 15.58
C GLY A 155 -20.17 -8.66 14.72
N GLN A 156 -20.57 -7.48 15.22
CA GLN A 156 -21.28 -6.45 14.47
C GLN A 156 -20.30 -5.44 13.87
N SER A 157 -20.51 -5.08 12.60
CA SER A 157 -19.69 -4.06 11.93
C SER A 157 -19.93 -2.68 12.54
N VAL A 158 -18.83 -1.98 12.86
CA VAL A 158 -18.82 -0.62 13.37
C VAL A 158 -18.44 0.34 12.23
N GLY A 159 -19.26 1.36 12.02
CA GLY A 159 -19.04 2.36 10.97
C GLY A 159 -18.40 3.63 11.49
N LEU A 160 -18.10 4.57 10.60
CA LEU A 160 -17.76 5.95 10.96
C LEU A 160 -19.04 6.77 11.15
N LYS A 161 -19.04 7.74 12.08
CA LYS A 161 -20.09 8.75 12.19
C LYS A 161 -20.24 9.52 10.89
N LYS A 162 -21.39 10.17 10.69
CA LYS A 162 -21.57 11.13 9.59
C LYS A 162 -20.48 12.21 9.65
N GLY A 163 -19.63 12.28 8.62
CA GLY A 163 -18.47 13.20 8.57
C GLY A 163 -17.27 12.76 9.42
N GLY A 164 -17.35 11.58 10.06
CA GLY A 164 -16.27 10.93 10.78
C GLY A 164 -15.18 10.44 9.84
N GLN A 165 -13.94 10.55 10.30
CA GLN A 165 -12.73 10.26 9.54
C GLN A 165 -11.69 9.64 10.47
N TYR A 166 -10.79 8.85 9.90
CA TYR A 166 -9.57 8.35 10.53
C TYR A 166 -8.38 8.66 9.61
N ALA A 167 -7.15 8.55 10.10
CA ALA A 167 -5.96 8.74 9.28
C ALA A 167 -5.16 7.45 9.17
N LEU A 168 -4.51 7.27 8.02
CA LEU A 168 -3.58 6.18 7.74
C LEU A 168 -2.25 6.78 7.31
N TYR A 169 -1.17 6.41 7.99
CA TYR A 169 0.18 6.54 7.47
C TYR A 169 0.59 5.27 6.74
N PHE A 170 1.16 5.42 5.55
CA PHE A 170 1.77 4.33 4.80
C PHE A 170 3.31 4.45 4.90
N PRO A 171 4.02 3.37 5.26
CA PRO A 171 5.47 3.37 5.40
C PRO A 171 6.13 3.58 4.03
N LYS A 172 7.10 4.49 4.01
CA LYS A 172 7.85 4.83 2.81
C LYS A 172 8.85 3.72 2.45
N LYS A 173 9.11 3.56 1.15
CA LYS A 173 10.40 3.02 0.67
C LYS A 173 11.22 4.18 0.14
N ALA A 174 12.51 4.23 0.47
CA ALA A 174 13.43 5.37 0.24
C ALA A 174 13.36 6.00 -1.17
N GLU A 175 12.92 5.21 -2.15
CA GLU A 175 12.85 5.47 -3.60
C GLU A 175 11.62 6.29 -4.03
N ASN A 176 10.58 6.41 -3.19
CA ASN A 176 9.28 6.97 -3.57
C ASN A 176 8.95 8.20 -2.71
N VAL A 177 9.38 9.40 -3.11
CA VAL A 177 8.88 10.65 -2.51
C VAL A 177 8.14 11.42 -3.58
N SER A 178 6.82 11.54 -3.45
CA SER A 178 6.08 12.56 -4.18
C SER A 178 4.92 13.06 -3.32
N ASP A 179 4.72 14.36 -3.46
CA ASP A 179 3.60 15.16 -2.98
C ASP A 179 2.24 14.85 -3.61
N SER A 180 2.19 13.94 -4.59
CA SER A 180 0.98 13.67 -5.37
C SER A 180 0.23 12.39 -4.99
N MET A 181 0.60 11.72 -3.88
CA MET A 181 -0.12 10.55 -3.39
C MET A 181 -1.52 10.92 -2.91
N GLN A 182 -2.49 10.07 -3.21
CA GLN A 182 -3.90 10.28 -2.95
C GLN A 182 -4.55 9.01 -2.41
N THR A 183 -5.67 9.17 -1.70
CA THR A 183 -6.48 8.06 -1.22
C THR A 183 -7.39 7.52 -2.31
N PHE A 184 -7.40 6.19 -2.47
CA PHE A 184 -8.38 5.49 -3.30
C PHE A 184 -9.15 4.46 -2.50
N TYR A 185 -10.41 4.26 -2.85
CA TYR A 185 -11.28 3.22 -2.28
C TYR A 185 -11.44 2.05 -3.24
N GLY A 186 -11.29 0.85 -2.70
CA GLY A 186 -11.35 -0.40 -3.45
C GLY A 186 -12.73 -1.06 -3.41
N SER A 187 -13.13 -1.68 -4.52
CA SER A 187 -14.27 -2.59 -4.58
C SER A 187 -13.96 -3.77 -5.52
N ARG A 188 -14.46 -4.95 -5.17
CA ARG A 188 -14.31 -6.14 -6.03
C ARG A 188 -15.32 -6.07 -7.17
N ASN A 189 -14.87 -6.31 -8.40
CA ASN A 189 -15.75 -6.52 -9.54
C ASN A 189 -16.19 -7.99 -9.64
N GLU A 190 -17.02 -8.32 -10.64
CA GLU A 190 -17.52 -9.69 -10.89
C GLU A 190 -16.40 -10.71 -11.16
N ALA A 191 -15.25 -10.26 -11.70
CA ALA A 191 -14.07 -11.08 -11.89
C ALA A 191 -13.24 -11.27 -10.61
N GLY A 192 -13.69 -10.73 -9.47
CA GLY A 192 -13.02 -10.80 -8.18
C GLY A 192 -11.86 -9.81 -8.01
N ILE A 193 -11.55 -8.99 -9.02
CA ILE A 193 -10.43 -8.04 -9.02
C ILE A 193 -10.83 -6.81 -8.20
N VAL A 194 -9.96 -6.36 -7.29
CA VAL A 194 -10.16 -5.09 -6.59
C VAL A 194 -9.76 -3.94 -7.52
N THR A 195 -10.73 -3.06 -7.76
CA THR A 195 -10.59 -1.85 -8.59
C THR A 195 -10.73 -0.60 -7.72
N TRP A 196 -10.05 0.47 -8.11
CA TRP A 196 -9.87 1.65 -7.26
C TRP A 196 -10.63 2.86 -7.78
N ARG A 197 -11.17 3.67 -6.86
CA ARG A 197 -11.77 4.96 -7.16
C ARG A 197 -11.13 6.04 -6.31
N LEU A 198 -10.68 7.11 -6.93
CA LEU A 198 -10.07 8.24 -6.22
C LEU A 198 -11.06 8.83 -5.21
N LYS A 199 -10.59 9.12 -3.99
CA LYS A 199 -11.30 9.89 -2.95
C LYS A 199 -11.43 11.35 -3.38
N THR A 200 -12.22 11.64 -4.40
CA THR A 200 -12.51 13.03 -4.84
C THR A 200 -13.94 13.26 -5.29
N LYS A 201 -14.83 12.26 -5.28
CA LYS A 201 -16.22 12.44 -5.72
C LYS A 201 -17.18 11.63 -4.87
N ALA A 202 -18.31 12.25 -4.51
CA ALA A 202 -19.42 11.61 -3.83
C ALA A 202 -19.74 10.24 -4.47
N TRP A 203 -20.04 9.25 -3.64
CA TRP A 203 -20.53 7.93 -4.05
C TRP A 203 -21.69 8.11 -5.05
N GLY A 204 -21.44 7.86 -6.33
CA GLY A 204 -22.41 8.09 -7.43
C GLY A 204 -21.92 8.91 -8.63
N ALA A 205 -20.75 9.54 -8.58
CA ALA A 205 -20.19 10.17 -9.77
C ALA A 205 -19.76 9.10 -10.80
N LYS A 206 -20.42 9.09 -11.97
CA LYS A 206 -20.04 8.23 -13.10
C LYS A 206 -18.59 8.53 -13.52
N GLU A 207 -17.78 7.49 -13.64
CA GLU A 207 -16.45 7.56 -14.23
C GLU A 207 -16.57 8.05 -15.69
N PRO A 208 -15.72 8.99 -16.16
CA PRO A 208 -15.67 9.33 -17.58
C PRO A 208 -14.99 8.17 -18.32
N GLY A 209 -15.76 7.37 -19.04
CA GLY A 209 -15.21 6.27 -19.82
C GLY A 209 -16.16 5.31 -20.54
N ILE A 210 -17.47 5.55 -20.59
CA ILE A 210 -18.37 5.00 -21.63
C ILE A 210 -19.40 6.08 -21.92
N ALA A 211 -19.54 6.49 -23.19
CA ALA A 211 -20.49 7.49 -23.62
C ALA A 211 -21.93 7.05 -23.25
N VAL A 212 -22.55 7.77 -22.33
CA VAL A 212 -24.01 7.88 -22.27
C VAL A 212 -24.31 9.31 -22.65
N GLN A 213 -24.87 9.51 -23.84
CA GLN A 213 -25.42 10.80 -24.23
C GLN A 213 -26.50 11.20 -23.21
N GLY A 214 -26.17 12.19 -22.40
CA GLY A 214 -27.08 12.89 -21.52
C GLY A 214 -26.52 14.29 -21.36
N THR A 215 -27.28 15.29 -21.79
CA THR A 215 -26.93 16.70 -21.63
C THR A 215 -26.92 17.05 -20.15
N TYR A 216 -25.76 17.45 -19.62
CA TYR A 216 -25.64 18.04 -18.28
C TYR A 216 -25.23 19.49 -18.42
N THR A 217 -26.06 20.39 -17.89
CA THR A 217 -25.72 21.80 -17.71
C THR A 217 -24.89 21.92 -16.44
N GLN A 218 -23.59 22.25 -16.54
CA GLN A 218 -22.79 22.62 -15.38
C GLN A 218 -23.38 23.89 -14.75
N GLN A 219 -23.72 23.85 -13.46
CA GLN A 219 -23.86 25.09 -12.69
C GLN A 219 -22.46 25.64 -12.42
N LYS A 220 -22.17 26.78 -13.05
CA LYS A 220 -20.97 27.60 -12.85
C LYS A 220 -20.98 28.11 -11.40
N GLY A 221 -20.08 27.63 -10.54
CA GLY A 221 -19.85 28.21 -9.20
C GLY A 221 -19.66 27.27 -8.00
N ALA A 222 -19.68 25.94 -8.16
CA ALA A 222 -19.45 25.04 -7.02
C ALA A 222 -17.95 24.79 -6.77
N THR A 223 -17.34 25.60 -5.90
CA THR A 223 -16.01 25.31 -5.34
C THR A 223 -16.15 24.19 -4.32
N VAL A 224 -15.62 22.99 -4.60
CA VAL A 224 -15.54 21.92 -3.60
C VAL A 224 -14.36 22.22 -2.68
N ASN A 225 -14.58 23.07 -1.69
CA ASN A 225 -13.67 23.20 -0.55
C ASN A 225 -13.89 22.00 0.37
N PHE A 226 -13.24 20.87 0.07
CA PHE A 226 -12.91 19.92 1.14
C PHE A 226 -12.06 20.70 2.14
N ASN A 227 -12.55 20.80 3.38
CA ASN A 227 -11.99 21.65 4.43
C ASN A 227 -10.50 21.30 4.68
N GLN A 228 -9.59 21.98 3.98
CA GLN A 228 -8.13 21.80 4.12
C GLN A 228 -7.71 21.95 5.58
N ASN A 229 -8.40 22.81 6.35
CA ASN A 229 -8.14 23.02 7.77
C ASN A 229 -8.39 21.73 8.58
N LYS A 230 -9.44 20.96 8.27
CA LYS A 230 -9.72 19.69 8.97
C LYS A 230 -8.71 18.58 8.63
N LEU A 231 -8.21 18.57 7.39
CA LEU A 231 -7.13 17.66 7.01
C LEU A 231 -5.84 18.01 7.78
N GLU A 232 -5.56 19.30 7.86
CA GLU A 232 -4.40 19.83 8.58
C GLU A 232 -4.51 19.60 10.09
N GLU A 233 -5.66 19.81 10.71
CA GLU A 233 -5.92 19.48 12.12
C GLU A 233 -5.70 18.00 12.42
N MET A 234 -6.20 17.11 11.55
CA MET A 234 -5.97 15.67 11.71
C MET A 234 -4.51 15.29 11.52
N ARG A 235 -3.80 15.96 10.60
CA ARG A 235 -2.38 15.78 10.37
C ARG A 235 -1.59 16.25 11.58
N ILE A 236 -1.89 17.42 12.13
CA ILE A 236 -1.27 17.94 13.34
C ILE A 236 -1.53 16.99 14.52
N ALA A 237 -2.78 16.58 14.75
CA ALA A 237 -3.11 15.65 15.83
C ALA A 237 -2.45 14.27 15.65
N PHE A 238 -2.31 13.80 14.40
CA PHE A 238 -1.53 12.61 14.07
C PHE A 238 -0.05 12.82 14.40
N ASN A 239 0.52 13.94 13.93
CA ASN A 239 1.92 14.29 14.13
C ASN A 239 2.25 14.40 15.62
N GLU A 240 1.52 15.21 16.38
CA GLU A 240 1.71 15.39 17.83
C GLU A 240 1.71 14.06 18.59
N LYS A 241 0.92 13.08 18.14
CA LYS A 241 0.83 11.75 18.77
C LYS A 241 1.80 10.71 18.21
N ALA A 242 2.35 10.95 17.02
CA ALA A 242 3.26 10.05 16.32
C ALA A 242 4.73 10.52 16.32
N MET A 243 5.02 11.72 16.82
CA MET A 243 6.31 12.42 16.74
C MET A 243 7.49 11.68 17.37
N ASP A 244 7.25 10.74 18.28
CA ASP A 244 8.32 9.88 18.83
C ASP A 244 8.70 8.71 17.91
N GLN A 245 7.90 8.42 16.85
CA GLN A 245 8.01 7.20 16.04
C GLN A 245 8.19 7.42 14.53
N ILE A 246 7.95 8.64 14.01
CA ILE A 246 7.93 8.93 12.57
C ILE A 246 8.67 10.25 12.30
N GLU A 247 9.61 10.26 11.33
CA GLU A 247 10.33 11.47 10.95
C GLU A 247 9.39 12.53 10.32
N GLU A 248 9.55 13.81 10.69
CA GLU A 248 8.69 14.93 10.26
C GLU A 248 8.56 15.06 8.72
N ALA A 249 9.62 14.73 7.97
CA ALA A 249 9.62 14.74 6.51
C ALA A 249 8.74 13.64 5.88
N GLU A 250 8.38 12.58 6.62
CA GLU A 250 7.53 11.48 6.14
C GLU A 250 6.03 11.80 6.24
N LEU A 251 5.66 12.72 7.13
CA LEU A 251 4.27 13.02 7.48
C LEU A 251 3.53 13.84 6.42
N ASN A 252 4.25 14.63 5.61
CA ASN A 252 3.64 15.52 4.62
C ASN A 252 3.01 14.79 3.41
N TYR A 253 3.31 13.49 3.21
CA TYR A 253 3.01 12.82 1.93
C TYR A 253 2.26 11.49 2.05
N TYR A 254 2.41 10.77 3.16
CA TYR A 254 1.85 9.42 3.32
C TYR A 254 0.79 9.31 4.41
N VAL A 255 0.45 10.41 5.08
CA VAL A 255 -0.69 10.49 5.99
C VAL A 255 -1.94 10.84 5.17
N LEU A 256 -2.80 9.84 4.98
CA LEU A 256 -4.04 9.96 4.25
C LEU A 256 -5.22 9.94 5.20
N ASN A 257 -6.10 10.93 5.08
CA ASN A 257 -7.40 10.90 5.72
C ASN A 257 -8.32 9.90 5.00
N VAL A 258 -9.15 9.18 5.75
CA VAL A 258 -10.06 8.18 5.23
C VAL A 258 -11.45 8.34 5.86
N SER A 259 -12.49 8.32 5.03
CA SER A 259 -13.90 8.47 5.42
C SER A 259 -14.74 7.19 5.30
N SER A 260 -14.11 6.03 5.07
CA SER A 260 -14.76 4.73 5.06
C SER A 260 -13.76 3.61 5.39
N PHE A 261 -14.23 2.58 6.08
CA PHE A 261 -13.51 1.31 6.22
C PHE A 261 -13.59 0.47 4.93
N GLY A 262 -12.76 -0.56 4.84
CA GLY A 262 -12.62 -1.45 3.69
C GLY A 262 -11.24 -1.34 3.03
N TRP A 263 -11.21 -1.52 1.71
CA TRP A 263 -9.99 -1.39 0.90
C TRP A 263 -9.60 0.07 0.73
N VAL A 264 -8.41 0.42 1.20
CA VAL A 264 -7.83 1.76 1.07
C VAL A 264 -6.47 1.65 0.41
N ASN A 265 -6.21 2.53 -0.54
CA ASN A 265 -4.99 2.53 -1.31
C ASN A 265 -4.35 3.93 -1.35
N CYS A 266 -3.03 3.97 -1.21
CA CYS A 266 -2.21 5.19 -1.22
C CYS A 266 -1.42 5.23 -2.52
N ASP A 267 -1.99 5.83 -3.54
CA ASP A 267 -1.49 5.77 -4.91
C ASP A 267 -1.46 7.16 -5.53
N ARG A 268 -0.77 7.29 -6.66
CA ARG A 268 -0.90 8.46 -7.54
C ARG A 268 -1.22 8.03 -8.95
N PHE A 269 -1.90 8.89 -9.69
CA PHE A 269 -2.06 8.66 -11.13
C PHE A 269 -0.72 8.80 -11.83
N TRP A 270 -0.38 7.80 -12.65
CA TRP A 270 0.76 7.92 -13.55
C TRP A 270 0.41 8.83 -14.73
N ASN A 271 1.25 9.82 -15.00
CA ASN A 271 1.08 10.71 -16.14
C ASN A 271 1.66 10.08 -17.41
N VAL A 272 0.81 9.34 -18.12
CA VAL A 272 1.19 8.71 -19.39
C VAL A 272 1.33 9.76 -20.49
N LYS A 273 2.49 9.77 -21.16
CA LYS A 273 2.76 10.64 -22.32
C LYS A 273 2.72 9.85 -23.63
N GLU A 274 2.96 8.56 -23.53
CA GLU A 274 3.01 7.61 -24.64
C GLU A 274 1.60 7.28 -25.15
N GLN A 275 1.53 6.79 -26.38
CA GLN A 275 0.29 6.24 -26.92
C GLN A 275 -0.15 5.01 -26.11
N LEU A 276 -1.44 4.96 -25.78
CA LEU A 276 -2.06 3.81 -25.13
C LEU A 276 -2.53 2.78 -26.17
N ILE A 277 -2.31 1.49 -25.88
CA ILE A 277 -2.69 0.37 -26.74
C ILE A 277 -3.34 -0.74 -25.91
N ASP A 278 -4.11 -1.61 -26.55
CA ASP A 278 -4.51 -2.89 -25.96
C ASP A 278 -3.40 -3.91 -26.26
N TYR A 279 -2.66 -4.29 -25.22
CA TYR A 279 -1.54 -5.22 -25.34
C TYR A 279 -2.01 -6.67 -25.18
N VAL A 280 -1.81 -7.45 -26.23
CA VAL A 280 -2.30 -8.83 -26.31
C VAL A 280 -1.18 -9.81 -25.97
N VAL A 281 -1.43 -10.67 -25.00
CA VAL A 281 -0.57 -11.80 -24.66
C VAL A 281 -1.27 -13.10 -25.04
N SER A 282 -0.58 -13.88 -25.86
CA SER A 282 -0.97 -15.21 -26.30
C SER A 282 -0.20 -16.25 -25.48
N VAL A 283 -0.83 -17.39 -25.25
CA VAL A 283 -0.23 -18.55 -24.56
C VAL A 283 -0.65 -19.81 -25.30
N ASP A 284 0.22 -20.82 -25.31
CA ASP A 284 -0.13 -22.13 -25.83
C ASP A 284 -0.91 -22.94 -24.79
N GLY A 285 -1.94 -23.66 -25.25
CA GLY A 285 -2.78 -24.52 -24.41
C GLY A 285 -4.16 -23.94 -24.09
N THR A 286 -4.96 -24.74 -23.39
CA THR A 286 -6.38 -24.44 -23.09
C THR A 286 -6.65 -24.17 -21.61
N SER A 287 -5.65 -24.35 -20.74
CA SER A 287 -5.82 -24.10 -19.30
C SER A 287 -5.97 -22.61 -19.00
N ASP A 288 -6.84 -22.29 -18.05
CA ASP A 288 -6.95 -20.93 -17.53
C ASP A 288 -5.66 -20.54 -16.78
N MET A 289 -5.24 -19.30 -16.98
CA MET A 289 -4.02 -18.73 -16.41
C MET A 289 -4.31 -17.37 -15.80
N ASN A 290 -3.59 -17.04 -14.73
CA ASN A 290 -3.51 -15.68 -14.21
C ASN A 290 -2.25 -15.04 -14.78
N ILE A 291 -2.42 -14.06 -15.66
CA ILE A 291 -1.30 -13.31 -16.25
C ILE A 291 -1.33 -11.88 -15.73
N ASN A 292 -0.23 -11.44 -15.14
CA ASN A 292 -0.04 -10.08 -14.67
C ASN A 292 1.09 -9.40 -15.46
N ILE A 293 0.92 -8.12 -15.74
CA ILE A 293 1.97 -7.24 -16.25
C ILE A 293 2.45 -6.34 -15.12
N ILE A 294 3.77 -6.24 -14.94
CA ILE A 294 4.41 -5.41 -13.92
C ILE A 294 5.25 -4.34 -14.61
N PHE A 295 4.92 -3.08 -14.33
CA PHE A 295 5.68 -1.92 -14.76
C PHE A 295 6.67 -1.54 -13.66
N LYS A 296 7.95 -1.73 -13.94
CA LYS A 296 9.01 -1.54 -12.96
C LYS A 296 9.22 -0.06 -12.64
N ASP A 297 9.24 0.76 -13.68
CA ASP A 297 9.54 2.20 -13.59
C ASP A 297 8.48 3.00 -12.79
N ILE A 298 7.29 2.43 -12.58
CA ILE A 298 6.16 3.10 -11.92
C ILE A 298 5.51 2.24 -10.82
N ARG A 299 6.20 1.20 -10.35
CA ARG A 299 5.72 0.27 -9.29
C ARG A 299 4.24 -0.09 -9.46
N SER A 300 3.87 -0.58 -10.64
CA SER A 300 2.48 -0.88 -11.00
C SER A 300 2.35 -2.34 -11.44
N ILE A 301 1.22 -2.96 -11.13
CA ILE A 301 0.81 -4.30 -11.57
C ILE A 301 -0.64 -4.28 -12.07
N LEU A 302 -0.89 -4.89 -13.23
CA LEU A 302 -2.23 -5.11 -13.75
C LEU A 302 -2.46 -6.59 -14.05
N PRO A 303 -3.65 -7.14 -13.71
CA PRO A 303 -4.09 -8.42 -14.23
C PRO A 303 -4.59 -8.29 -15.67
N ALA A 304 -4.43 -9.35 -16.47
CA ALA A 304 -5.01 -9.43 -17.80
C ALA A 304 -6.51 -9.72 -17.74
N VAL A 305 -7.26 -9.21 -18.73
CA VAL A 305 -8.63 -9.64 -18.98
C VAL A 305 -8.62 -10.70 -20.06
N LYS A 306 -9.26 -11.85 -19.82
CA LYS A 306 -9.40 -12.89 -20.85
C LYS A 306 -10.50 -12.50 -21.84
N GLN A 307 -10.17 -12.41 -23.13
CA GLN A 307 -11.09 -12.08 -24.21
C GLN A 307 -10.82 -12.97 -25.42
N ASN A 308 -11.84 -13.70 -25.90
CA ASN A 308 -11.73 -14.60 -27.06
C ASN A 308 -10.54 -15.58 -26.99
N GLY A 309 -10.26 -16.13 -25.81
CA GLY A 309 -9.14 -17.04 -25.57
C GLY A 309 -7.76 -16.37 -25.45
N LYS A 310 -7.67 -15.05 -25.61
CA LYS A 310 -6.43 -14.26 -25.44
C LYS A 310 -6.45 -13.48 -24.12
N TYR A 311 -5.27 -13.09 -23.64
CA TYR A 311 -5.12 -12.24 -22.46
C TYR A 311 -4.81 -10.82 -22.91
N VAL A 312 -5.62 -9.85 -22.47
CA VAL A 312 -5.55 -8.47 -22.94
C VAL A 312 -5.33 -7.54 -21.76
N PHE A 313 -4.30 -6.70 -21.85
CA PHE A 313 -4.08 -5.55 -20.97
C PHE A 313 -4.54 -4.29 -21.69
N LYS A 314 -5.64 -3.71 -21.23
CA LYS A 314 -6.25 -2.56 -21.91
C LYS A 314 -5.56 -1.26 -21.57
N ASN A 315 -5.49 -0.35 -22.54
CA ASN A 315 -5.03 1.03 -22.35
C ASN A 315 -3.65 1.13 -21.64
N VAL A 316 -2.67 0.36 -22.10
CA VAL A 316 -1.31 0.38 -21.55
C VAL A 316 -0.33 1.15 -22.45
N PRO A 317 0.64 1.90 -21.88
CA PRO A 317 1.58 2.73 -22.63
C PRO A 317 2.55 1.90 -23.47
N VAL A 318 2.56 2.13 -24.79
CA VAL A 318 3.56 1.57 -25.70
C VAL A 318 4.99 1.95 -25.28
N ASN A 319 5.98 1.14 -25.63
CA ASN A 319 7.40 1.30 -25.27
C ASN A 319 7.72 1.16 -23.78
N SER A 320 6.74 0.83 -22.94
CA SER A 320 7.01 0.53 -21.52
C SER A 320 7.75 -0.80 -21.40
N ARG A 321 8.85 -0.79 -20.64
CA ARG A 321 9.54 -2.02 -20.23
C ARG A 321 8.75 -2.68 -19.11
N VAL A 322 8.38 -3.93 -19.32
CA VAL A 322 7.49 -4.66 -18.42
C VAL A 322 8.02 -6.05 -18.15
N LYS A 323 7.54 -6.61 -17.04
CA LYS A 323 7.69 -8.01 -16.70
C LYS A 323 6.32 -8.66 -16.74
N LEU A 324 6.15 -9.65 -17.60
CA LEU A 324 4.98 -10.53 -17.61
C LEU A 324 5.21 -11.67 -16.63
N VAL A 325 4.22 -11.95 -15.80
CA VAL A 325 4.21 -13.08 -14.86
C VAL A 325 2.93 -13.87 -15.11
N GLY A 326 3.07 -15.04 -15.72
CA GLY A 326 1.97 -15.97 -15.97
C GLY A 326 2.00 -17.12 -14.97
N ILE A 327 0.85 -17.43 -14.38
CA ILE A 327 0.67 -18.60 -13.52
C ILE A 327 -0.45 -19.44 -14.12
N SER A 328 -0.11 -20.64 -14.59
CA SER A 328 -1.07 -21.57 -15.15
C SER A 328 -1.53 -22.59 -14.12
N TYR A 329 -2.74 -23.11 -14.30
CA TYR A 329 -3.32 -24.16 -13.46
C TYR A 329 -3.84 -25.29 -14.34
N ASP A 330 -3.18 -26.43 -14.33
CA ASP A 330 -3.61 -27.64 -15.04
C ASP A 330 -4.37 -28.63 -14.13
N GLY A 331 -4.67 -28.21 -12.90
CA GLY A 331 -5.33 -29.04 -11.88
C GLY A 331 -4.40 -29.96 -11.09
N LYS A 332 -3.09 -30.02 -11.41
CA LYS A 332 -2.09 -30.81 -10.68
C LYS A 332 -1.13 -29.90 -9.91
N GLN A 333 -0.39 -29.05 -10.61
CA GLN A 333 0.60 -28.17 -10.01
C GLN A 333 0.65 -26.85 -10.78
N PRO A 334 0.69 -25.69 -10.09
CA PRO A 334 0.82 -24.43 -10.79
C PRO A 334 2.18 -24.36 -11.47
N ALA A 335 2.21 -23.86 -12.70
CA ALA A 335 3.45 -23.56 -13.40
C ALA A 335 3.58 -22.04 -13.60
N LEU A 336 4.82 -21.56 -13.59
CA LEU A 336 5.18 -20.15 -13.67
C LEU A 336 5.94 -19.91 -14.97
N SER A 337 5.54 -18.85 -15.67
CA SER A 337 6.33 -18.22 -16.73
C SER A 337 6.62 -16.77 -16.35
N VAL A 338 7.85 -16.32 -16.64
CA VAL A 338 8.30 -14.95 -16.42
C VAL A 338 9.00 -14.48 -17.68
N ALA A 339 8.54 -13.36 -18.25
CA ALA A 339 9.16 -12.75 -19.41
C ALA A 339 9.42 -11.26 -19.17
N HIS A 340 10.58 -10.79 -19.63
CA HIS A 340 10.88 -9.37 -19.70
C HIS A 340 10.71 -8.92 -21.16
N THR A 341 9.88 -7.90 -21.36
CA THR A 341 9.54 -7.45 -22.71
C THR A 341 9.23 -5.96 -22.73
N THR A 342 8.97 -5.44 -23.92
CA THR A 342 8.50 -4.07 -24.14
C THR A 342 7.11 -4.14 -24.76
N ILE A 343 6.21 -3.26 -24.33
CA ILE A 343 4.85 -3.19 -24.89
C ILE A 343 4.93 -2.69 -26.34
N THR A 344 4.44 -3.51 -27.26
CA THR A 344 4.37 -3.22 -28.71
C THR A 344 3.03 -3.68 -29.29
N GLN A 345 2.69 -3.19 -30.49
CA GLN A 345 1.45 -3.56 -31.20
C GLN A 345 1.39 -5.03 -31.61
N GLN A 346 2.54 -5.70 -31.72
CA GLN A 346 2.63 -7.10 -32.11
C GLN A 346 2.15 -8.05 -30.99
N GLY A 347 2.06 -7.57 -29.75
CA GLY A 347 1.75 -8.40 -28.59
C GLY A 347 2.95 -9.25 -28.16
N TYR A 348 2.68 -10.32 -27.41
CA TYR A 348 3.72 -11.24 -26.93
C TYR A 348 3.20 -12.68 -26.81
N GLN A 349 4.02 -13.65 -27.20
CA GLN A 349 3.77 -15.05 -26.94
C GLN A 349 4.46 -15.43 -25.63
N LEU A 350 3.70 -15.73 -24.59
CA LEU A 350 4.21 -16.15 -23.30
C LEU A 350 4.31 -17.69 -23.25
N ASP A 351 5.54 -18.18 -23.10
CA ASP A 351 5.90 -19.60 -23.13
C ASP A 351 6.75 -19.97 -21.89
N GLY A 352 7.40 -21.14 -21.90
CA GLY A 352 8.40 -21.48 -20.88
C GLY A 352 7.84 -21.73 -19.47
N PHE A 353 6.59 -22.15 -19.35
CA PHE A 353 5.98 -22.50 -18.07
C PHE A 353 6.71 -23.67 -17.41
N ARG A 354 7.16 -23.45 -16.17
CA ARG A 354 7.89 -24.45 -15.37
C ARG A 354 7.35 -24.54 -13.95
N SER A 355 7.64 -25.65 -13.28
CA SER A 355 7.39 -25.76 -11.85
C SER A 355 8.22 -24.73 -11.07
N PHE A 356 7.70 -24.33 -9.91
CA PHE A 356 8.31 -23.30 -9.08
C PHE A 356 8.02 -23.51 -7.59
N THR A 357 8.85 -22.92 -6.75
CA THR A 357 8.67 -22.79 -5.30
C THR A 357 8.00 -21.47 -4.93
N LEU A 358 7.37 -21.40 -3.75
CA LEU A 358 6.78 -20.14 -3.26
C LEU A 358 7.80 -18.99 -3.21
N GLN A 359 9.06 -19.29 -2.90
CA GLN A 359 10.13 -18.31 -2.88
C GLN A 359 10.47 -17.79 -4.27
N GLU A 360 10.53 -18.66 -5.28
CA GLU A 360 10.72 -18.26 -6.68
C GLU A 360 9.57 -17.39 -7.17
N LEU A 361 8.32 -17.70 -6.82
CA LEU A 361 7.18 -16.85 -7.18
C LEU A 361 7.28 -15.46 -6.51
N LYS A 362 7.57 -15.41 -5.20
CA LYS A 362 7.75 -14.14 -4.50
C LYS A 362 8.88 -13.31 -5.12
N LYS A 363 9.99 -13.96 -5.50
CA LYS A 363 11.10 -13.30 -6.21
C LYS A 363 10.65 -12.80 -7.57
N ALA A 364 10.00 -13.64 -8.37
CA ALA A 364 9.50 -13.32 -9.70
C ALA A 364 8.52 -12.13 -9.68
N LEU A 365 7.63 -12.05 -8.70
CA LEU A 365 6.71 -10.92 -8.54
C LEU A 365 7.45 -9.66 -8.08
N ASN A 366 8.23 -9.75 -6.99
CA ASN A 366 8.73 -8.57 -6.29
C ASN A 366 10.06 -8.02 -6.80
N SER A 367 10.82 -8.77 -7.61
CA SER A 367 12.09 -8.27 -8.16
C SER A 367 11.82 -7.22 -9.24
N LEU A 368 12.00 -5.95 -8.88
CA LEU A 368 11.93 -4.82 -9.81
C LEU A 368 13.15 -4.71 -10.70
#